data_AF-L7VPK7-F1
#
_entry.id   AF-L7VPK7-F1
#
_cell.length_a   1.000
_cell.length_b   1.000
_cell.length_c   1.000
_cell.angle_alpha   90.00
_cell.angle_beta   90.00
_cell.angle_gamma   90.00
#
_symmetry.space_group_name_H-M   'P 1'
#
loop_
_entity.id
_entity.type
_entity.pdbx_description
1 polymer ?
#
loop_
_entity_poly.entity_id
_entity_poly.type
_entity_poly.pdbx_seq_one_letter_code
_entity_poly.pdbx_strand_id
1 'polypeptide(L)'
;MDLAIGTVSYGKPVMAPCLIPVEHKSTPNCINAPFMVNGECYKVTAMSFCSPHGVVFTGNVDSVDVRETGQLLGTHSLFPKGASIVFAQVLDGETIKVRIWQQNKGETGFSAEAVCIAGVTAMMLHKVLTDRVKVCAGNQEFGVEWNRETNSVCLIRHEDFPEA
;
A
#
# COMPACT_ATOMS: atom_id res chain seq x y z
N MET A 1 -14.85 34.93 7.82
CA MET A 1 -14.21 34.12 6.76
C MET A 1 -13.64 32.92 7.49
N ASP A 2 -14.45 31.87 7.54
CA ASP A 2 -14.31 30.78 8.49
C ASP A 2 -13.01 30.00 8.28
N LEU A 3 -12.24 29.90 9.36
CA LEU A 3 -11.10 29.01 9.49
C LEU A 3 -11.65 27.58 9.60
N ALA A 4 -11.60 26.83 8.50
CA ALA A 4 -11.86 25.40 8.51
C ALA A 4 -10.81 24.70 9.38
N ILE A 5 -11.29 24.13 10.46
CA ILE A 5 -10.58 23.38 11.49
C ILE A 5 -10.14 22.05 10.85
N GLY A 6 -8.84 21.72 10.93
CA GLY A 6 -8.46 20.32 11.18
C GLY A 6 -7.71 19.50 10.14
N THR A 7 -7.24 20.00 8.98
CA THR A 7 -6.30 19.19 8.17
C THR A 7 -4.96 19.08 8.91
N VAL A 8 -4.76 18.01 9.67
CA VAL A 8 -3.42 17.61 10.09
C VAL A 8 -2.73 17.07 8.84
N SER A 9 -2.10 17.98 8.10
CA SER A 9 -1.02 17.61 7.21
C SER A 9 0.05 16.99 8.11
N TYR A 10 0.12 15.64 8.14
CA TYR A 10 1.40 14.99 8.41
C TYR A 10 2.35 15.61 7.39
N GLY A 11 3.16 16.59 7.81
CA GLY A 11 3.70 17.65 6.94
C GLY A 11 3.98 17.19 5.51
N LYS A 12 3.18 17.68 4.55
CA LYS A 12 3.20 17.36 3.11
C LYS A 12 4.09 16.15 2.73
N PRO A 13 3.56 14.93 2.54
CA PRO A 13 4.26 13.97 1.69
C PRO A 13 4.04 14.41 0.24
N VAL A 14 4.81 15.40 -0.24
CA VAL A 14 5.05 15.55 -1.68
C VAL A 14 6.01 14.43 -2.05
N MET A 15 5.50 13.20 -2.11
CA MET A 15 6.28 12.06 -2.55
C MET A 15 5.56 11.46 -3.74
N ALA A 16 6.17 11.62 -4.91
CA ALA A 16 5.73 10.92 -6.10
C ALA A 16 5.94 9.42 -5.85
N PRO A 17 4.88 8.59 -5.89
CA PRO A 17 5.07 7.15 -5.85
C PRO A 17 5.93 6.78 -7.06
N CYS A 18 7.05 6.12 -6.82
CA CYS A 18 7.87 5.57 -7.88
C CYS A 18 7.84 4.04 -7.79
N LEU A 19 7.70 3.41 -8.95
CA LEU A 19 7.92 1.98 -9.06
C LEU A 19 9.37 1.71 -8.72
N ILE A 20 9.60 0.75 -7.82
CA ILE A 20 10.96 0.41 -7.42
C ILE A 20 11.49 -0.62 -8.39
N PRO A 21 12.72 -0.43 -8.89
CA PRO A 21 13.40 -1.51 -9.57
C PRO A 21 13.62 -2.68 -8.61
N VAL A 22 13.07 -3.83 -8.99
CA VAL A 22 13.48 -5.13 -8.44
C VAL A 22 14.64 -5.67 -9.27
N GLU A 23 15.46 -6.56 -8.70
CA GLU A 23 16.54 -7.23 -9.43
C GLU A 23 15.98 -8.33 -10.36
N HIS A 24 15.11 -7.94 -11.29
CA HIS A 24 14.47 -8.84 -12.25
C HIS A 24 14.39 -8.20 -13.64
N LYS A 25 15.18 -8.74 -14.58
CA LYS A 25 15.31 -8.21 -15.95
C LYS A 25 13.97 -8.16 -16.71
N SER A 26 13.04 -9.07 -16.41
CA SER A 26 11.74 -9.14 -17.10
C SER A 26 10.63 -8.34 -16.40
N THR A 27 10.86 -7.81 -15.20
CA THR A 27 9.88 -6.98 -14.46
C THR A 27 10.57 -5.79 -13.81
N PRO A 28 11.21 -4.89 -14.59
CA PRO A 28 12.03 -3.81 -14.06
C PRO A 28 11.26 -2.81 -13.20
N ASN A 29 9.92 -2.77 -13.31
CA ASN A 29 9.04 -1.94 -12.48
C ASN A 29 8.18 -2.75 -11.50
N CYS A 30 8.38 -4.08 -11.45
CA CYS A 30 7.70 -5.02 -10.56
C CYS A 30 6.18 -4.80 -10.43
N ILE A 31 5.42 -4.75 -11.53
CA ILE A 31 3.96 -4.66 -11.48
C ILE A 31 3.36 -6.05 -11.62
N ASN A 32 2.59 -6.51 -10.62
CA ASN A 32 2.02 -7.87 -10.56
C ASN A 32 3.04 -8.97 -10.87
N ALA A 33 4.30 -8.77 -10.47
CA ALA A 33 5.38 -9.71 -10.73
C ALA A 33 5.20 -10.98 -9.87
N PRO A 34 5.44 -12.18 -10.41
CA PRO A 34 5.28 -13.42 -9.68
C PRO A 34 6.45 -13.64 -8.71
N PHE A 35 6.14 -13.80 -7.42
CA PHE A 35 7.08 -14.16 -6.36
C PHE A 35 6.71 -15.55 -5.86
N MET A 36 7.67 -16.47 -5.88
CA MET A 36 7.46 -17.84 -5.43
C MET A 36 7.97 -18.00 -3.99
N VAL A 37 7.07 -18.24 -3.05
CA VAL A 37 7.43 -18.50 -1.64
C VAL A 37 6.64 -19.69 -1.13
N ASN A 38 7.30 -20.62 -0.44
CA ASN A 38 6.70 -21.86 0.07
C ASN A 38 5.86 -22.66 -0.96
N GLY A 39 6.23 -22.61 -2.24
CA GLY A 39 5.49 -23.29 -3.32
C GLY A 39 4.25 -22.57 -3.82
N GLU A 40 3.91 -21.40 -3.26
CA GLU A 40 2.82 -20.54 -3.70
C GLU A 40 3.33 -19.35 -4.53
N CYS A 41 2.49 -18.89 -5.45
CA CYS A 41 2.79 -17.75 -6.32
C CYS A 41 2.00 -16.51 -5.89
N TYR A 42 2.72 -15.45 -5.52
CA TYR A 42 2.16 -14.17 -5.14
C TYR A 42 2.42 -13.13 -6.23
N LYS A 43 1.39 -12.38 -6.63
CA LYS A 43 1.53 -11.25 -7.55
C LYS A 43 1.87 -10.00 -6.75
N VAL A 44 3.14 -9.60 -6.80
CA VAL A 44 3.67 -8.47 -6.03
C VAL A 44 3.77 -7.24 -6.93
N THR A 45 3.25 -6.13 -6.44
CA THR A 45 3.51 -4.81 -7.02
C THR A 45 4.43 -4.00 -6.12
N ALA A 46 5.62 -3.63 -6.60
CA ALA A 46 6.61 -2.92 -5.79
C ALA A 46 6.58 -1.39 -6.00
N MET A 47 6.56 -0.64 -4.90
CA MET A 47 6.48 0.82 -4.90
C MET A 47 7.26 1.42 -3.72
N SER A 48 7.82 2.62 -3.90
CA SER A 48 8.47 3.40 -2.84
C SER A 48 7.83 4.77 -2.69
N PHE A 49 7.77 5.22 -1.44
CA PHE A 49 7.89 6.65 -1.12
C PHE A 49 9.29 6.94 -0.56
N CYS A 50 9.65 6.34 0.58
CA CYS A 50 10.99 6.42 1.19
C CYS A 50 11.69 5.07 1.26
N SER A 51 10.91 4.02 1.49
CA SER A 51 11.38 2.66 1.73
C SER A 51 10.62 1.67 0.86
N PRO A 52 11.24 0.52 0.49
CA PRO A 52 10.59 -0.42 -0.40
C PRO A 52 9.36 -1.07 0.21
N HIS A 53 8.28 -1.11 -0.56
CA HIS A 53 7.08 -1.87 -0.23
C HIS A 53 6.69 -2.78 -1.39
N GLY A 54 6.18 -3.97 -1.06
CA GLY A 54 5.49 -4.87 -1.97
C GLY A 54 4.02 -5.01 -1.59
N VAL A 55 3.12 -4.73 -2.52
CA VAL A 55 1.67 -4.90 -2.32
C VAL A 55 1.21 -6.19 -2.97
N VAL A 56 0.42 -6.95 -2.24
CA VAL A 56 -0.20 -8.22 -2.67
C VAL A 56 -1.70 -8.12 -2.47
N PHE A 57 -2.48 -8.27 -3.54
CA PHE A 57 -3.93 -8.37 -3.43
C PHE A 57 -4.38 -9.82 -3.20
N THR A 58 -5.20 -10.04 -2.19
CA THR A 58 -5.78 -11.34 -1.79
C THR A 58 -7.31 -11.26 -1.73
N GLY A 59 -7.98 -12.40 -1.79
CA GLY A 59 -9.44 -12.50 -1.61
C GLY A 59 -9.88 -12.38 -0.15
N ASN A 60 -9.00 -12.71 0.80
CA ASN A 60 -9.25 -12.57 2.23
C ASN A 60 -7.93 -12.24 2.95
N VAL A 61 -7.83 -11.04 3.52
CA VAL A 61 -6.63 -10.60 4.25
C VAL A 61 -6.55 -11.19 5.66
N ASP A 62 -7.69 -11.56 6.26
CA ASP A 62 -7.74 -12.13 7.60
C ASP A 62 -7.24 -13.57 7.65
N SER A 63 -7.25 -14.28 6.51
CA SER A 63 -6.70 -15.64 6.40
C SER A 63 -5.20 -15.70 6.15
N VAL A 64 -4.53 -14.55 5.95
CA VAL A 64 -3.10 -14.52 5.66
C VAL A 64 -2.28 -14.68 6.94
N ASP A 65 -1.28 -15.57 6.94
CA ASP A 65 -0.20 -15.54 7.93
C ASP A 65 0.75 -14.39 7.60
N VAL A 66 0.42 -13.19 8.08
CA VAL A 66 1.17 -11.97 7.79
C VAL A 66 2.60 -12.05 8.30
N ARG A 67 2.83 -12.79 9.40
CA ARG A 67 4.16 -12.90 9.98
C ARG A 67 5.06 -13.75 9.09
N GLU A 68 4.64 -14.96 8.75
CA GLU A 68 5.43 -15.90 7.95
C GLU A 68 5.50 -15.45 6.49
N THR A 69 4.35 -15.27 5.84
CA THR A 69 4.29 -14.91 4.41
C THR A 69 4.89 -13.53 4.17
N GLY A 70 4.66 -12.57 5.07
CA GLY A 70 5.24 -11.23 4.98
C GLY A 70 6.77 -11.25 5.06
N GLN A 71 7.35 -12.07 5.95
CA GLN A 71 8.80 -12.22 6.06
C GLN A 71 9.39 -12.84 4.80
N LEU A 72 8.79 -13.92 4.28
CA LEU A 72 9.28 -14.61 3.08
C LEU A 72 9.23 -13.70 1.85
N LEU A 73 8.14 -12.96 1.66
CA LEU A 73 8.01 -12.01 0.56
C LEU A 73 8.95 -10.81 0.74
N GLY A 74 9.02 -10.25 1.95
CA GLY A 74 9.82 -9.06 2.25
C GLY A 74 11.33 -9.29 2.20
N THR A 75 11.77 -10.54 2.28
CA THR A 75 13.17 -10.97 2.15
C THR A 75 13.45 -11.74 0.85
N HIS A 76 12.47 -11.79 -0.06
CA HIS A 76 12.59 -12.48 -1.33
C HIS A 76 13.77 -11.92 -2.14
N SER A 77 14.48 -12.77 -2.89
CA SER A 77 15.71 -12.40 -3.62
C SER A 77 15.53 -11.25 -4.61
N LEU A 78 14.31 -11.02 -5.10
CA LEU A 78 13.97 -9.90 -5.98
C LEU A 78 13.92 -8.54 -5.25
N PHE A 79 13.88 -8.55 -3.92
CA PHE A 79 14.07 -7.37 -3.07
C PHE A 79 15.47 -7.40 -2.42
N PRO A 80 16.53 -6.94 -3.11
CA PRO A 80 17.91 -7.04 -2.60
C PRO A 80 18.14 -6.26 -1.31
N LYS A 81 17.36 -5.20 -1.05
CA LYS A 81 17.40 -4.40 0.18
C LYS A 81 16.28 -4.78 1.17
N GLY A 82 15.51 -5.82 0.83
CA GLY A 82 14.24 -6.15 1.46
C GLY A 82 13.14 -5.11 1.20
N ALA A 83 11.92 -5.46 1.59
CA ALA A 83 10.74 -4.59 1.48
C ALA A 83 9.76 -4.88 2.61
N SER A 84 8.98 -3.87 3.02
CA SER A 84 7.76 -4.11 3.81
C SER A 84 6.66 -4.67 2.90
N ILE A 85 5.79 -5.52 3.41
CA ILE A 85 4.75 -6.18 2.61
C ILE A 85 3.37 -5.73 3.09
N VAL A 86 2.53 -5.34 2.13
CA VAL A 86 1.15 -4.93 2.38
C VAL A 86 0.22 -5.92 1.71
N PHE A 87 -0.52 -6.68 2.50
CA PHE A 87 -1.59 -7.55 2.02
C PHE A 87 -2.87 -6.73 1.96
N ALA A 88 -3.47 -6.64 0.78
CA ALA A 88 -4.65 -5.83 0.53
C ALA A 88 -5.81 -6.69 0.03
N GLN A 89 -7.01 -6.40 0.51
CA GLN A 89 -8.26 -6.97 0.05
C GLN A 89 -9.17 -5.83 -0.39
N VAL A 90 -9.73 -5.94 -1.60
CA VAL A 90 -10.78 -5.01 -2.04
C VAL A 90 -12.08 -5.43 -1.37
N LEU A 91 -12.70 -4.52 -0.62
CA LEU A 91 -13.99 -4.77 0.01
C LEU A 91 -15.12 -4.33 -0.91
N ASP A 92 -14.96 -3.17 -1.54
CA ASP A 92 -15.89 -2.59 -2.51
C ASP A 92 -15.15 -1.65 -3.49
N GLY A 93 -15.89 -0.90 -4.31
CA GLY A 93 -15.32 -0.02 -5.34
C GLY A 93 -14.53 1.18 -4.81
N GLU A 94 -14.61 1.47 -3.51
CA GLU A 94 -14.03 2.65 -2.86
C GLU A 94 -13.25 2.31 -1.58
N THR A 95 -13.31 1.07 -1.10
CA THR A 95 -12.72 0.63 0.17
C THR A 95 -11.83 -0.60 -0.01
N ILE A 96 -10.64 -0.54 0.59
CA ILE A 96 -9.73 -1.67 0.76
C ILE A 96 -9.41 -1.90 2.23
N LYS A 97 -9.18 -3.17 2.61
CA LYS A 97 -8.66 -3.57 3.93
C LYS A 97 -7.23 -4.05 3.78
N VAL A 98 -6.36 -3.68 4.70
CA VAL A 98 -4.94 -4.05 4.67
C VAL A 98 -4.45 -4.66 5.98
N ARG A 99 -3.47 -5.56 5.87
CA ARG A 99 -2.59 -5.98 6.95
C ARG A 99 -1.14 -5.82 6.50
N ILE A 100 -0.28 -5.40 7.42
CA ILE A 100 1.05 -4.89 7.09
C ILE A 100 2.10 -5.70 7.84
N TRP A 101 3.04 -6.26 7.10
CA TRP A 101 4.31 -6.74 7.63
C TRP A 101 5.37 -5.66 7.37
N GLN A 102 5.89 -5.05 8.42
CA GLN A 102 6.93 -4.04 8.32
C GLN A 102 8.30 -4.68 8.47
N GLN A 103 9.20 -4.36 7.54
CA GLN A 103 10.59 -4.82 7.56
C GLN A 103 11.22 -4.50 8.92
N ASN A 104 11.85 -5.50 9.54
CA ASN A 104 12.49 -5.44 10.86
C ASN A 104 11.56 -5.21 12.06
N LYS A 105 10.23 -5.19 11.88
CA LYS A 105 9.25 -5.05 12.97
C LYS A 105 8.21 -6.16 13.02
N GLY A 106 7.99 -6.87 11.92
CA GLY A 106 6.93 -7.87 11.82
C GLY A 106 5.57 -7.23 11.56
N GLU A 107 4.49 -7.89 11.96
CA GLU A 107 3.14 -7.37 11.76
C GLU A 107 2.88 -6.11 12.60
N THR A 108 2.39 -5.05 11.95
CA THR A 108 2.04 -3.78 12.59
C THR A 108 0.60 -3.39 12.27
N GLY A 109 -0.03 -2.61 13.16
CA GLY A 109 -1.41 -2.17 12.97
C GLY A 109 -1.59 -1.24 11.77
N PHE A 110 -0.67 -0.28 11.60
CA PHE A 110 -0.60 0.56 10.41
C PHE A 110 0.76 1.26 10.28
N SER A 111 1.05 1.77 9.08
CA SER A 111 2.00 2.86 8.87
C SER A 111 1.47 3.78 7.76
N ALA A 112 1.73 5.08 7.85
CA ALA A 112 1.26 6.04 6.84
C ALA A 112 1.77 5.69 5.43
N GLU A 113 3.03 5.26 5.31
CA GLU A 113 3.62 4.84 4.03
C GLU A 113 2.90 3.64 3.43
N ALA A 114 2.67 2.59 4.22
CA ALA A 114 2.01 1.38 3.75
C ALA A 114 0.55 1.63 3.34
N VAL A 115 -0.15 2.47 4.09
CA VAL A 115 -1.52 2.88 3.78
C VAL A 115 -1.58 3.63 2.44
N CYS A 116 -0.73 4.64 2.27
CA CYS A 116 -0.66 5.39 1.00
C CYS A 116 -0.28 4.46 -0.18
N ILE A 117 0.71 3.58 -0.01
CA ILE A 117 1.15 2.67 -1.06
C ILE A 117 0.05 1.68 -1.46
N ALA A 118 -0.71 1.14 -0.49
CA ALA A 118 -1.84 0.27 -0.80
C ALA A 118 -2.91 1.00 -1.61
N GLY A 119 -3.25 2.23 -1.20
CA GLY A 119 -4.26 3.03 -1.89
C GLY A 119 -3.85 3.39 -3.32
N VAL A 120 -2.64 3.90 -3.50
CA VAL A 120 -2.09 4.20 -4.84
C VAL A 120 -2.03 2.95 -5.70
N THR A 121 -1.60 1.81 -5.15
CA THR A 121 -1.54 0.56 -5.92
C THR A 121 -2.93 0.11 -6.35
N ALA A 122 -3.96 0.26 -5.49
CA ALA A 122 -5.33 -0.06 -5.86
C ALA A 122 -5.83 0.80 -7.03
N MET A 123 -5.58 2.11 -7.00
CA MET A 123 -5.95 3.05 -8.06
C MET A 123 -5.14 2.86 -9.35
N MET A 124 -3.85 2.52 -9.23
CA MET A 124 -2.95 2.25 -10.35
C MET A 124 -3.35 0.97 -11.09
N LEU A 125 -3.77 -0.06 -10.35
CA LEU A 125 -4.18 -1.35 -10.91
C LEU A 125 -5.67 -1.41 -11.27
N HIS A 126 -6.38 -0.28 -11.26
CA HIS A 126 -7.81 -0.17 -11.52
C HIS A 126 -8.68 -1.10 -10.65
N LYS A 127 -8.23 -1.38 -9.42
CA LYS A 127 -9.02 -2.04 -8.37
C LYS A 127 -10.03 -1.08 -7.77
N VAL A 128 -9.67 0.20 -7.74
CA VAL A 128 -10.52 1.35 -7.44
C VAL A 128 -10.48 2.26 -8.67
N LEU A 129 -11.64 2.75 -9.11
CA LEU A 129 -11.78 3.48 -10.38
C LEU A 129 -11.75 5.00 -10.23
N THR A 130 -11.73 5.48 -8.99
CA THR A 130 -11.61 6.90 -8.64
C THR A 130 -10.16 7.22 -8.26
N ASP A 131 -9.88 8.50 -8.01
CA ASP A 131 -8.59 8.98 -7.51
C ASP A 131 -8.54 9.07 -5.97
N ARG A 132 -9.46 8.36 -5.30
CA ARG A 132 -9.63 8.33 -3.85
C ARG A 132 -10.05 6.95 -3.36
N VAL A 133 -9.46 6.47 -2.28
CA VAL A 133 -9.79 5.18 -1.69
C VAL A 133 -9.75 5.25 -0.16
N LYS A 134 -10.71 4.60 0.48
CA LYS A 134 -10.70 4.34 1.91
C LYS A 134 -9.86 3.09 2.21
N VAL A 135 -8.91 3.22 3.14
CA VAL A 135 -8.00 2.14 3.54
C VAL A 135 -8.22 1.82 5.02
N CYS A 136 -8.74 0.63 5.29
CA CYS A 136 -8.89 0.10 6.65
C CYS A 136 -7.60 -0.65 7.05
N ALA A 137 -6.88 -0.16 8.06
CA ALA A 137 -5.63 -0.76 8.57
C ALA A 137 -5.69 -0.92 10.10
N GLY A 138 -5.64 -2.16 10.58
CA GLY A 138 -5.88 -2.45 11.99
C GLY A 138 -7.25 -1.96 12.43
N ASN A 139 -7.31 -1.16 13.49
CA ASN A 139 -8.55 -0.55 14.02
C ASN A 139 -8.75 0.90 13.51
N GLN A 140 -8.09 1.29 12.42
CA GLN A 140 -8.10 2.65 11.89
C GLN A 140 -8.53 2.67 10.44
N GLU A 141 -9.13 3.79 10.04
CA GLU A 141 -9.52 4.06 8.67
C GLU A 141 -8.82 5.33 8.18
N PHE A 142 -8.44 5.33 6.91
CA PHE A 142 -7.73 6.42 6.27
C PHE A 142 -8.29 6.70 4.89
N GLY A 143 -8.28 7.97 4.52
CA GLY A 143 -8.43 8.38 3.14
C GLY A 143 -7.10 8.45 2.42
N VAL A 144 -7.00 7.86 1.24
CA VAL A 144 -5.86 8.05 0.35
C VAL A 144 -6.36 8.67 -0.94
N GLU A 145 -5.84 9.85 -1.28
CA GLU A 145 -6.10 10.52 -2.56
C GLU A 145 -4.82 10.59 -3.38
N TRP A 146 -4.93 10.35 -4.68
CA TRP A 146 -3.80 10.43 -5.61
C TRP A 146 -4.13 11.38 -6.76
N ASN A 147 -3.55 12.57 -6.74
CA ASN A 147 -3.63 13.49 -7.86
C ASN A 147 -2.66 13.02 -8.95
N ARG A 148 -3.20 12.54 -10.07
CA ARG A 148 -2.41 12.01 -11.20
C ARG A 148 -1.70 13.10 -12.01
N GLU A 149 -2.18 14.35 -12.00
CA GLU A 149 -1.58 15.47 -12.73
C GLU A 149 -0.28 15.92 -12.08
N THR A 150 -0.29 16.07 -10.75
CA THR A 150 0.88 16.46 -9.95
C THR A 150 1.68 15.25 -9.45
N ASN A 151 1.15 14.04 -9.64
CA ASN A 151 1.62 12.79 -9.05
C ASN A 151 1.78 12.85 -7.52
N SER A 152 0.95 13.65 -6.83
CA SER A 152 1.02 13.82 -5.37
C SER A 152 -0.01 12.96 -4.66
N VAL A 153 0.36 12.41 -3.50
CA VAL A 153 -0.48 11.53 -2.70
C VAL A 153 -0.78 12.19 -1.35
N CYS A 154 -2.04 12.20 -0.97
CA CYS A 154 -2.52 12.76 0.30
C CYS A 154 -3.10 11.66 1.19
N LEU A 155 -2.72 11.68 2.46
CA LEU A 155 -3.32 10.85 3.51
C LEU A 155 -4.25 11.71 4.35
N ILE A 156 -5.50 11.32 4.45
CA ILE A 156 -6.58 12.02 5.15
C ILE A 156 -7.02 11.16 6.33
N ARG A 157 -7.24 11.75 7.50
CA ARG A 157 -7.83 11.02 8.63
C ARG A 157 -9.29 10.76 8.35
N HIS A 158 -9.81 9.61 8.80
CA HIS A 158 -11.21 9.24 8.60
C HIS A 158 -12.20 10.32 9.08
N GLU A 159 -11.93 11.00 10.19
CA GLU A 159 -12.80 12.06 10.73
C GLU A 159 -12.95 13.26 9.77
N ASP A 160 -11.97 13.46 8.88
CA ASP A 160 -11.96 14.51 7.86
C ASP A 160 -12.35 13.97 6.48
N PHE A 161 -12.83 12.72 6.40
CA PHE A 161 -13.21 12.07 5.15
C PHE A 161 -14.68 12.41 4.85
N PRO A 162 -14.99 13.35 3.93
CA PRO A 162 -16.38 13.67 3.62
C PRO A 162 -17.09 12.41 3.12
N GLU A 163 -18.24 12.10 3.74
CA GLU A 163 -19.21 11.14 3.22
C GLU A 163 -19.65 11.61 1.82
N ALA A 164 -19.76 10.65 0.89
CA ALA A 164 -20.17 10.90 -0.48
C ALA A 164 -21.66 11.26 -0.57
#